data_AF-A0A1Q6QM78-F1
#
_entry.id   AF-A0A1Q6QM78-F1
#
_cell.length_a   1.000
_cell.length_b   1.000
_cell.length_c   1.000
_cell.angle_alpha   90.00
_cell.angle_beta   90.00
_cell.angle_gamma   90.00
#
_symmetry.space_group_name_H-M   'P 1'
#
loop_
_entity.id
_entity.type
_entity.pdbx_description
1 polymer ?
#
loop_
_entity_poly.entity_id
_entity_poly.type
_entity_poly.pdbx_seq_one_letter_code
_entity_poly.pdbx_strand_id
1 'polypeptide(L)'
;MYFIDKRIQVICDQLKALRIRDSRELPNWQYKRGLFFRPEEAEKDGQPWQNFDCKRMHWYSVYDGSDDFEGKFEGYQGDFKGIQGEHYWFRGNITIPEEMAGKSVWMKIRTQIEEWDDGKNPQFLVFVDGKVTQGADMNHRDIQLFAQAPVGQTLTVDIQAYTGTLHREFHFLVDLYVLDEAINHLYYDLQVPLWAFSRMDPDDKTRLDIQTVLNHAVNLLDMRTPCSPAFYASVEKARAYLAENLYEKMGGHSDVIATCIGHTHIDVAWLWTIDQVRQKSCRSFATVLKLMEEYPDYHFMSSQPKLYSFVKERHPEMYQRIKDRVKEGRWEPEGGMWVRRTAT
;
A
#
# COMPACT_ATOMS: atom_id res chain seq x y z
N MET A 1 33.90 -16.34 3.35
CA MET A 1 34.15 -14.99 3.91
C MET A 1 33.01 -14.67 4.86
N TYR A 2 33.28 -14.54 6.17
CA TYR A 2 32.29 -14.69 7.26
C TYR A 2 31.20 -13.60 7.40
N PHE A 3 31.10 -12.62 6.49
CA PHE A 3 30.14 -11.49 6.61
C PHE A 3 29.62 -10.95 5.26
N ILE A 4 29.58 -11.77 4.22
CA ILE A 4 29.14 -11.33 2.88
C ILE A 4 27.69 -10.83 2.91
N ASP A 5 26.79 -11.55 3.58
CA ASP A 5 25.39 -11.19 3.76
C ASP A 5 25.22 -9.82 4.44
N LYS A 6 25.98 -9.55 5.51
CA LYS A 6 25.97 -8.25 6.20
C LYS A 6 26.46 -7.12 5.29
N ARG A 7 27.49 -7.37 4.48
CA ARG A 7 27.99 -6.40 3.50
C ARG A 7 26.92 -6.08 2.46
N ILE A 8 26.23 -7.10 1.93
CA ILE A 8 25.14 -6.90 0.96
C ILE A 8 24.01 -6.10 1.62
N GLN A 9 23.65 -6.42 2.88
CA GLN A 9 22.61 -5.68 3.60
C GLN A 9 22.95 -4.18 3.74
N VAL A 10 24.19 -3.82 4.04
CA VAL A 10 24.61 -2.40 4.10
C VAL A 10 24.37 -1.69 2.77
N ILE A 11 24.67 -2.35 1.64
CA ILE A 11 24.39 -1.79 0.32
C ILE A 11 22.89 -1.69 0.07
N CYS A 12 22.10 -2.70 0.42
CA CYS A 12 20.64 -2.65 0.34
C CYS A 12 20.05 -1.48 1.15
N ASP A 13 20.57 -1.21 2.35
CA ASP A 13 20.11 -0.10 3.20
C ASP A 13 20.44 1.26 2.55
N GLN A 14 21.60 1.39 1.91
CA GLN A 14 21.97 2.58 1.13
C GLN A 14 21.05 2.76 -0.08
N LEU A 15 20.80 1.71 -0.87
CA LEU A 15 19.89 1.75 -2.02
C LEU A 15 18.45 2.08 -1.59
N LYS A 16 18.00 1.53 -0.45
CA LYS A 16 16.68 1.82 0.13
C LYS A 16 16.50 3.30 0.44
N ALA A 17 17.53 3.98 0.91
CA ALA A 17 17.50 5.42 1.15
C ALA A 17 17.54 6.20 -0.18
N LEU A 18 18.34 5.76 -1.15
CA LEU A 18 18.53 6.43 -2.43
C LEU A 18 17.33 6.33 -3.38
N ARG A 19 16.49 5.28 -3.25
CA ARG A 19 15.33 5.07 -4.13
C ARG A 19 14.25 6.16 -4.00
N ILE A 20 14.17 6.82 -2.84
CA ILE A 20 13.21 7.91 -2.60
C ILE A 20 13.95 9.23 -2.79
N ARG A 21 13.49 10.02 -3.75
CA ARG A 21 14.11 11.30 -4.13
C ARG A 21 13.13 12.45 -4.06
N ASP A 22 13.68 13.66 -3.97
CA ASP A 22 12.94 14.93 -4.11
C ASP A 22 11.71 15.04 -3.18
N SER A 23 11.76 14.35 -2.03
CA SER A 23 10.64 14.26 -1.07
C SER A 23 10.30 15.61 -0.46
N ARG A 24 9.01 15.92 -0.40
CA ARG A 24 8.48 17.13 0.23
C ARG A 24 7.16 16.86 0.93
N GLU A 25 6.99 17.48 2.09
CA GLU A 25 5.72 17.43 2.82
C GLU A 25 4.64 18.24 2.08
N LEU A 26 3.40 17.78 2.17
CA LEU A 26 2.20 18.48 1.70
C LEU A 26 1.36 18.89 2.93
N PRO A 27 1.67 20.02 3.60
CA PRO A 27 1.10 20.33 4.91
C PRO A 27 -0.29 20.98 4.86
N ASN A 28 -0.70 21.50 3.70
CA ASN A 28 -1.91 22.32 3.56
C ASN A 28 -3.04 21.49 2.98
N TRP A 29 -3.98 21.10 3.84
CA TRP A 29 -5.19 20.39 3.45
C TRP A 29 -6.42 21.16 3.90
N GLN A 30 -7.56 20.80 3.36
CA GLN A 30 -8.86 21.15 3.89
C GLN A 30 -9.52 19.90 4.44
N TYR A 31 -10.45 20.03 5.37
CA TYR A 31 -11.19 18.90 5.88
C TYR A 31 -12.65 19.21 6.21
N LYS A 32 -13.44 18.15 6.26
CA LYS A 32 -14.75 18.07 6.91
C LYS A 32 -14.78 16.87 7.84
N ARG A 33 -15.54 16.98 8.92
CA ARG A 33 -15.87 15.84 9.80
C ARG A 33 -17.14 15.19 9.28
N GLY A 34 -17.19 13.87 9.36
CA GLY A 34 -18.35 13.09 8.92
C GLY A 34 -18.00 12.01 7.91
N LEU A 35 -18.96 11.11 7.70
CA LEU A 35 -18.86 10.02 6.76
C LEU A 35 -19.50 10.42 5.43
N PHE A 36 -18.65 10.63 4.43
CA PHE A 36 -19.04 10.79 3.03
C PHE A 36 -18.48 9.63 2.24
N PHE A 37 -19.18 9.14 1.22
CA PHE A 37 -18.71 8.05 0.37
C PHE A 37 -18.05 8.54 -0.91
N ARG A 38 -18.35 9.78 -1.31
CA ARG A 38 -17.84 10.36 -2.55
C ARG A 38 -17.44 11.83 -2.38
N PRO A 39 -16.48 12.33 -3.19
CA PRO A 39 -16.11 13.74 -3.19
C PRO A 39 -17.28 14.71 -3.37
N GLU A 40 -18.29 14.34 -4.17
CA GLU A 40 -19.46 15.19 -4.42
C GLU A 40 -20.40 15.26 -3.22
N GLU A 41 -20.45 14.22 -2.38
CA GLU A 41 -21.23 14.21 -1.15
C GLU A 41 -20.60 15.16 -0.12
N ALA A 42 -19.27 15.07 0.06
CA ALA A 42 -18.53 15.98 0.92
C ALA A 42 -18.69 17.43 0.45
N GLU A 43 -18.71 17.68 -0.87
CA GLU A 43 -18.92 19.02 -1.41
C GLU A 43 -20.32 19.58 -1.09
N LYS A 44 -21.37 18.75 -1.21
CA LYS A 44 -22.77 19.15 -1.06
C LYS A 44 -23.30 19.16 0.38
N ASP A 45 -22.51 18.70 1.34
CA ASP A 45 -22.89 18.59 2.76
C ASP A 45 -23.32 19.92 3.43
N GLY A 46 -23.04 21.07 2.80
CA GLY A 46 -23.46 22.39 3.29
C GLY A 46 -22.62 22.94 4.43
N GLN A 47 -21.85 22.10 5.14
CA GLN A 47 -20.81 22.57 6.07
C GLN A 47 -19.63 23.21 5.32
N PRO A 48 -19.05 24.31 5.81
CA PRO A 48 -17.88 24.93 5.19
C PRO A 48 -16.64 24.04 5.33
N TRP A 49 -15.78 24.05 4.33
CA TRP A 49 -14.44 23.46 4.42
C TRP A 49 -13.60 24.22 5.44
N GLN A 50 -12.91 23.48 6.31
CA GLN A 50 -11.96 24.05 7.28
C GLN A 50 -10.53 23.74 6.84
N ASN A 51 -9.59 24.66 7.10
CA ASN A 51 -8.18 24.40 6.84
C ASN A 51 -7.63 23.40 7.86
N PHE A 52 -6.78 22.49 7.40
CA PHE A 52 -6.02 21.54 8.21
C PHE A 52 -4.52 21.73 7.95
N ASP A 53 -3.80 22.24 8.95
CA ASP A 53 -2.34 22.36 8.94
C ASP A 53 -1.74 21.09 9.55
N CYS A 54 -1.22 20.19 8.71
CA CYS A 54 -0.65 18.91 9.13
C CYS A 54 0.48 19.03 10.16
N LYS A 55 1.11 20.20 10.31
CA LYS A 55 2.22 20.41 11.26
C LYS A 55 1.74 20.79 12.65
N ARG A 56 0.53 21.33 12.77
CA ARG A 56 0.01 21.92 14.01
C ARG A 56 -1.27 21.26 14.50
N MET A 57 -2.01 20.64 13.58
CA MET A 57 -3.31 20.07 13.86
C MET A 57 -3.25 18.55 13.91
N HIS A 58 -4.14 18.02 14.72
CA HIS A 58 -4.41 16.59 14.84
C HIS A 58 -5.85 16.32 14.48
N TRP A 59 -6.14 15.08 14.14
CA TRP A 59 -7.49 14.57 14.06
C TRP A 59 -7.69 13.51 15.15
N TYR A 60 -8.93 13.35 15.58
CA TYR A 60 -9.25 12.64 16.81
C TYR A 60 -10.39 11.64 16.62
N SER A 61 -10.32 10.52 17.34
CA SER A 61 -11.47 9.64 17.53
C SER A 61 -12.51 10.28 18.45
N VAL A 62 -13.67 9.64 18.61
CA VAL A 62 -14.63 10.05 19.64
C VAL A 62 -14.09 9.61 21.00
N TYR A 63 -14.00 10.53 21.96
CA TYR A 63 -13.71 10.21 23.36
C TYR A 63 -14.78 10.83 24.26
N ASP A 64 -15.53 9.98 24.94
CA ASP A 64 -16.63 10.37 25.82
C ASP A 64 -16.28 10.28 27.32
N GLY A 65 -15.02 9.98 27.64
CA GLY A 65 -14.56 9.77 29.01
C GLY A 65 -14.24 8.30 29.36
N SER A 66 -14.46 7.36 28.44
CA SER A 66 -14.10 5.94 28.61
C SER A 66 -13.49 5.32 27.34
N ASP A 67 -12.72 4.24 27.49
CA ASP A 67 -12.28 3.36 26.38
C ASP A 67 -13.19 2.12 26.22
N ASP A 68 -14.36 2.16 26.85
CA ASP A 68 -15.32 1.06 26.83
C ASP A 68 -16.36 1.29 25.73
N PHE A 69 -15.93 1.31 24.45
CA PHE A 69 -16.90 1.18 23.35
C PHE A 69 -17.43 -0.26 23.32
N GLU A 70 -18.49 -0.54 24.08
CA GLU A 70 -19.25 -1.78 23.94
C GLU A 70 -20.03 -1.77 22.63
N GLY A 71 -19.41 -2.27 21.55
CA GLY A 71 -20.15 -2.77 20.41
C GLY A 71 -20.91 -4.03 20.83
N LYS A 72 -22.14 -3.89 21.35
CA LYS A 72 -23.00 -5.06 21.64
C LYS A 72 -23.43 -5.70 20.32
N PHE A 73 -22.70 -6.74 19.90
CA PHE A 73 -23.20 -7.63 18.86
C PHE A 73 -24.21 -8.59 19.51
N GLU A 74 -25.47 -8.57 19.05
CA GLU A 74 -26.47 -9.55 19.50
C GLU A 74 -25.90 -10.98 19.33
N GLY A 75 -25.77 -11.71 20.44
CA GLY A 75 -25.29 -13.10 20.46
C GLY A 75 -23.78 -13.30 20.67
N TYR A 76 -22.99 -12.24 20.88
CA TYR A 76 -21.56 -12.37 21.23
C TYR A 76 -21.34 -12.05 22.73
N GLN A 77 -20.71 -12.97 23.46
CA GLN A 77 -20.43 -12.83 24.91
C GLN A 77 -19.01 -12.31 25.22
N GLY A 78 -18.33 -11.69 24.24
CA GLY A 78 -17.03 -11.05 24.46
C GLY A 78 -17.14 -9.53 24.46
N ASP A 79 -16.47 -8.88 25.40
CA ASP A 79 -16.33 -7.42 25.40
C ASP A 79 -15.44 -7.02 24.21
N PHE A 80 -16.01 -6.43 23.16
CA PHE A 80 -15.21 -5.62 22.26
C PHE A 80 -14.82 -4.37 23.05
N LYS A 81 -13.53 -4.23 23.40
CA LYS A 81 -12.98 -3.04 24.03
C LYS A 81 -12.21 -2.24 23.01
N GLY A 82 -12.55 -0.98 22.85
CA GLY A 82 -11.96 -0.09 21.87
C GLY A 82 -12.55 1.29 21.94
N ILE A 83 -12.09 2.17 21.07
CA ILE A 83 -12.52 3.56 21.00
C ILE A 83 -13.48 3.70 19.83
N GLN A 84 -14.55 4.47 20.01
CA GLN A 84 -15.44 4.78 18.89
C GLN A 84 -14.68 5.60 17.85
N GLY A 85 -14.41 4.99 16.71
CA GLY A 85 -13.74 5.67 15.63
C GLY A 85 -14.61 6.75 14.97
N GLU A 86 -13.95 7.76 14.41
CA GLU A 86 -14.56 8.92 13.77
C GLU A 86 -14.14 9.00 12.30
N HIS A 87 -14.98 9.63 11.47
CA HIS A 87 -14.71 9.86 10.05
C HIS A 87 -14.31 11.30 9.76
N TYR A 88 -13.28 11.44 8.94
CA TYR A 88 -12.81 12.71 8.41
C TYR A 88 -12.71 12.59 6.90
N TRP A 89 -12.88 13.72 6.23
CA TRP A 89 -12.68 13.83 4.80
C TRP A 89 -11.68 14.94 4.54
N PHE A 90 -10.49 14.58 4.06
CA PHE A 90 -9.44 15.53 3.72
C PHE A 90 -9.45 15.80 2.21
N ARG A 91 -9.22 17.05 1.81
CA ARG A 91 -9.07 17.46 0.42
C ARG A 91 -7.85 18.37 0.24
N GLY A 92 -7.08 18.12 -0.80
CA GLY A 92 -5.93 18.92 -1.16
C GLY A 92 -5.77 19.00 -2.68
N ASN A 93 -5.14 20.07 -3.16
CA ASN A 93 -4.71 20.17 -4.55
C ASN A 93 -3.19 19.99 -4.60
N ILE A 94 -2.73 19.02 -5.39
CA ILE A 94 -1.32 18.69 -5.54
C ILE A 94 -0.89 19.09 -6.95
N THR A 95 -0.07 20.13 -7.05
CA THR A 95 0.56 20.50 -8.33
C THR A 95 1.90 19.80 -8.44
N ILE A 96 2.10 19.06 -9.53
CA ILE A 96 3.37 18.39 -9.81
C ILE A 96 4.44 19.44 -10.13
N PRO A 97 5.52 19.52 -9.34
CA PRO A 97 6.62 20.44 -9.59
C PRO A 97 7.32 20.12 -10.93
N GLU A 98 7.84 21.14 -11.62
CA GLU A 98 8.51 20.97 -12.92
C GLU A 98 9.70 20.00 -12.83
N GLU A 99 10.44 20.03 -11.72
CA GLU A 99 11.57 19.13 -11.47
C GLU A 99 11.18 17.64 -11.32
N MET A 100 9.89 17.35 -11.13
CA MET A 100 9.35 15.98 -11.07
C MET A 100 8.79 15.49 -12.42
N ALA A 101 8.73 16.36 -13.43
CA ALA A 101 8.21 15.99 -14.73
C ALA A 101 9.00 14.83 -15.38
N GLY A 102 8.28 13.91 -16.01
CA GLY A 102 8.80 12.70 -16.63
C GLY A 102 9.22 11.60 -15.64
N LYS A 103 9.14 11.82 -14.32
CA LYS A 103 9.53 10.85 -13.29
C LYS A 103 8.34 10.08 -12.72
N SER A 104 8.60 8.96 -12.03
CA SER A 104 7.61 8.20 -11.25
C SER A 104 7.32 8.95 -9.96
N VAL A 105 6.11 9.54 -9.84
CA VAL A 105 5.72 10.40 -8.72
C VAL A 105 4.68 9.70 -7.85
N TRP A 106 4.95 9.71 -6.56
CA TRP A 106 4.20 8.98 -5.54
C TRP A 106 3.79 9.92 -4.42
N MET A 107 2.61 9.63 -3.86
CA MET A 107 2.13 10.25 -2.64
C MET A 107 2.18 9.23 -1.52
N LYS A 108 2.74 9.60 -0.38
CA LYS A 108 2.74 8.79 0.84
C LYS A 108 1.78 9.37 1.85
N ILE A 109 0.83 8.57 2.33
CA ILE A 109 -0.08 8.95 3.41
C ILE A 109 0.23 8.09 4.64
N ARG A 110 0.38 8.73 5.80
CA ARG A 110 0.62 8.02 7.06
C ARG A 110 0.15 8.83 8.26
N THR A 111 0.13 8.17 9.42
CA THR A 111 0.05 8.80 10.72
C THR A 111 1.43 8.72 11.40
N GLN A 112 1.49 9.13 12.67
CA GLN A 112 2.67 8.94 13.53
C GLN A 112 2.84 7.51 14.06
N ILE A 113 1.90 6.62 13.76
CA ILE A 113 1.84 5.28 14.33
C ILE A 113 2.67 4.34 13.45
N GLU A 114 3.62 3.63 14.07
CA GLU A 114 4.54 2.70 13.42
C GLU A 114 4.51 1.34 14.14
N GLU A 115 3.35 0.68 14.08
CA GLU A 115 3.08 -0.62 14.69
C GLU A 115 2.47 -1.60 13.69
N TRP A 116 2.19 -2.82 14.13
CA TRP A 116 1.58 -3.86 13.32
C TRP A 116 0.10 -3.54 13.00
N ASP A 117 -0.33 -3.83 11.78
CA ASP A 117 -1.74 -3.65 11.42
C ASP A 117 -2.61 -4.84 11.84
N ASP A 118 -3.45 -4.64 12.86
CA ASP A 118 -4.45 -5.60 13.31
C ASP A 118 -5.86 -5.33 12.75
N GLY A 119 -5.97 -4.40 11.80
CA GLY A 119 -7.24 -4.00 11.20
C GLY A 119 -8.07 -3.04 12.04
N LYS A 120 -7.62 -2.59 13.22
CA LYS A 120 -8.28 -1.55 14.03
C LYS A 120 -7.57 -0.19 13.95
N ASN A 121 -6.49 -0.09 13.17
CA ASN A 121 -5.75 1.14 12.93
C ASN A 121 -6.48 2.11 11.98
N PRO A 122 -5.99 3.36 11.88
CA PRO A 122 -6.45 4.33 10.90
C PRO A 122 -6.42 3.78 9.49
N GLN A 123 -7.49 4.06 8.74
CA GLN A 123 -7.67 3.56 7.38
C GLN A 123 -8.18 4.65 6.48
N PHE A 124 -7.74 4.61 5.23
CA PHE A 124 -7.97 5.65 4.25
C PHE A 124 -8.48 5.07 2.93
N LEU A 125 -9.37 5.78 2.25
CA LEU A 125 -9.69 5.56 0.83
C LEU A 125 -9.33 6.82 0.06
N VAL A 126 -8.42 6.69 -0.89
CA VAL A 126 -7.88 7.80 -1.68
C VAL A 126 -8.64 7.91 -2.99
N PHE A 127 -9.03 9.13 -3.33
CA PHE A 127 -9.58 9.51 -4.62
C PHE A 127 -8.65 10.53 -5.28
N VAL A 128 -8.40 10.33 -6.57
CA VAL A 128 -7.65 11.29 -7.41
C VAL A 128 -8.56 11.74 -8.54
N ASP A 129 -8.75 13.05 -8.67
CA ASP A 129 -9.66 13.68 -9.62
C ASP A 129 -11.06 13.04 -9.62
N GLY A 130 -11.61 12.82 -8.42
CA GLY A 130 -12.93 12.25 -8.20
C GLY A 130 -13.02 10.73 -8.29
N LYS A 131 -11.96 10.03 -8.72
CA LYS A 131 -11.97 8.58 -8.96
C LYS A 131 -11.34 7.83 -7.80
N VAL A 132 -11.95 6.71 -7.38
CA VAL A 132 -11.35 5.82 -6.38
C VAL A 132 -10.05 5.23 -6.93
N THR A 133 -8.96 5.48 -6.22
CA THR A 133 -7.60 5.09 -6.63
C THR A 133 -7.09 3.91 -5.83
N GLN A 134 -6.96 4.04 -4.50
CA GLN A 134 -6.35 3.01 -3.65
C GLN A 134 -6.85 3.14 -2.20
N GLY A 135 -6.93 2.03 -1.48
CA GLY A 135 -6.95 2.07 -0.02
C GLY A 135 -5.55 2.39 0.52
N ALA A 136 -5.48 3.07 1.66
CA ALA A 136 -4.24 3.23 2.41
C ALA A 136 -4.44 2.88 3.88
N ASP A 137 -3.40 2.31 4.48
CA ASP A 137 -3.37 1.83 5.86
C ASP A 137 -1.92 1.83 6.38
N MET A 138 -1.67 1.12 7.48
CA MET A 138 -0.34 1.08 8.08
C MET A 138 0.72 0.38 7.21
N ASN A 139 0.30 -0.57 6.36
CA ASN A 139 1.18 -1.35 5.49
C ASN A 139 1.21 -0.81 4.06
N HIS A 140 0.13 -0.15 3.61
CA HIS A 140 -0.03 0.40 2.28
C HIS A 140 -0.12 1.93 2.37
N ARG A 141 1.05 2.58 2.36
CA ARG A 141 1.15 4.03 2.55
C ARG A 141 1.45 4.79 1.27
N ASP A 142 2.02 4.11 0.29
CA ASP A 142 2.52 4.71 -0.94
C ASP A 142 1.48 4.50 -2.07
N ILE A 143 1.14 5.59 -2.76
CA ILE A 143 0.15 5.64 -3.84
C ILE A 143 0.82 6.24 -5.07
N GLN A 144 0.91 5.48 -6.16
CA GLN A 144 1.44 6.00 -7.42
C GLN A 144 0.44 6.98 -8.04
N LEU A 145 0.85 8.24 -8.17
CA LEU A 145 0.08 9.27 -8.88
C LEU A 145 0.36 9.19 -10.38
N PHE A 146 1.63 9.06 -10.74
CA PHE A 146 2.06 8.93 -12.13
C PHE A 146 3.28 8.02 -12.26
N ALA A 147 3.28 7.12 -13.24
CA ALA A 147 4.50 6.43 -13.67
C ALA A 147 5.46 7.38 -14.40
N GLN A 148 4.91 8.34 -15.13
CA GLN A 148 5.62 9.46 -15.77
C GLN A 148 4.80 10.73 -15.60
N ALA A 149 5.22 11.62 -14.71
CA ALA A 149 4.42 12.77 -14.35
C ALA A 149 4.45 13.85 -15.46
N PRO A 150 3.30 14.39 -15.89
CA PRO A 150 3.29 15.51 -16.83
C PRO A 150 3.67 16.82 -16.13
N VAL A 151 4.20 17.75 -16.91
CA VAL A 151 4.68 19.05 -16.43
C VAL A 151 3.50 19.87 -15.88
N GLY A 152 3.61 20.31 -14.62
CA GLY A 152 2.70 21.29 -14.02
C GLY A 152 1.26 20.82 -13.83
N GLN A 153 0.95 19.53 -13.99
CA GLN A 153 -0.41 19.04 -13.77
C GLN A 153 -0.80 19.21 -12.30
N THR A 154 -2.01 19.71 -12.07
CA THR A 154 -2.63 19.74 -10.75
C THR A 154 -3.66 18.62 -10.63
N LEU A 155 -3.59 17.89 -9.52
CA LEU A 155 -4.54 16.86 -9.13
C LEU A 155 -5.37 17.35 -7.95
N THR A 156 -6.67 17.05 -7.94
CA THR A 156 -7.47 17.14 -6.71
C THR A 156 -7.45 15.78 -6.04
N VAL A 157 -6.99 15.76 -4.78
CA VAL A 157 -6.91 14.54 -3.97
C VAL A 157 -7.89 14.65 -2.82
N ASP A 158 -8.78 13.67 -2.73
CA ASP A 158 -9.70 13.48 -1.62
C ASP A 158 -9.35 12.21 -0.86
N ILE A 159 -9.43 12.26 0.47
CA ILE A 159 -9.10 11.14 1.34
C ILE A 159 -10.22 10.98 2.36
N GLN A 160 -10.99 9.89 2.21
CA GLN A 160 -11.89 9.43 3.26
C GLN A 160 -11.03 8.73 4.33
N ALA A 161 -11.01 9.28 5.53
CA ALA A 161 -10.25 8.77 6.66
C ALA A 161 -11.18 8.24 7.76
N TYR A 162 -10.79 7.12 8.37
CA TYR A 162 -11.39 6.56 9.57
C TYR A 162 -10.30 6.37 10.61
N THR A 163 -10.51 6.83 11.84
CA THR A 163 -9.48 6.79 12.91
C THR A 163 -9.15 5.38 13.38
N GLY A 164 -10.00 4.40 13.08
CA GLY A 164 -9.90 3.09 13.74
C GLY A 164 -10.39 3.15 15.19
N THR A 165 -10.08 2.11 15.96
CA THR A 165 -10.62 1.89 17.31
C THR A 165 -9.55 1.68 18.39
N LEU A 166 -8.28 1.96 18.08
CA LEU A 166 -7.15 1.76 19.00
C LEU A 166 -6.64 3.05 19.64
N HIS A 167 -6.54 4.11 18.85
CA HIS A 167 -5.86 5.35 19.23
C HIS A 167 -6.82 6.53 19.18
N ARG A 168 -6.50 7.59 19.95
CA ARG A 168 -7.38 8.76 20.11
C ARG A 168 -6.97 9.96 19.29
N GLU A 169 -5.69 10.07 18.96
CA GLU A 169 -5.09 11.26 18.38
C GLU A 169 -4.13 10.86 17.26
N PHE A 170 -4.18 11.62 16.17
CA PHE A 170 -3.46 11.28 14.96
C PHE A 170 -2.85 12.52 14.32
N HIS A 171 -1.58 12.42 13.96
CA HIS A 171 -1.00 13.26 12.92
C HIS A 171 -1.55 12.79 11.56
N PHE A 172 -1.84 13.73 10.68
CA PHE A 172 -2.11 13.44 9.28
C PHE A 172 -0.92 13.91 8.45
N LEU A 173 -0.11 12.96 7.98
CA LEU A 173 1.15 13.23 7.30
C LEU A 173 1.03 12.79 5.85
N VAL A 174 1.30 13.72 4.94
CA VAL A 174 1.31 13.44 3.50
C VAL A 174 2.59 13.98 2.89
N ASP A 175 3.30 13.11 2.18
CA ASP A 175 4.55 13.42 1.50
C ASP A 175 4.39 13.17 -0.02
N LEU A 176 4.97 14.02 -0.84
CA LEU A 176 5.12 13.82 -2.29
C LEU A 176 6.59 13.51 -2.57
N TYR A 177 6.87 12.44 -3.31
CA TYR A 177 8.24 12.05 -3.61
C TYR A 177 8.36 11.41 -5.00
N VAL A 178 9.59 11.36 -5.49
CA VAL A 178 9.97 10.63 -6.70
C VAL A 178 10.49 9.26 -6.29
N LEU A 179 9.96 8.20 -6.89
CA LEU A 179 10.54 6.87 -6.81
C LEU A 179 11.52 6.66 -7.97
N ASP A 180 12.78 6.42 -7.67
CA ASP A 180 13.77 6.03 -8.66
C ASP A 180 13.63 4.53 -8.97
N GLU A 181 12.94 4.22 -10.06
CA GLU A 181 12.58 2.85 -10.42
C GLU A 181 13.81 1.96 -10.67
N ALA A 182 14.90 2.50 -11.23
CA ALA A 182 16.11 1.73 -11.50
C ALA A 182 16.78 1.27 -10.18
N ILE A 183 16.88 2.19 -9.21
CA ILE A 183 17.40 1.88 -7.88
C ILE A 183 16.42 0.98 -7.12
N ASN A 184 15.11 1.23 -7.23
CA ASN A 184 14.07 0.45 -6.56
C ASN A 184 14.06 -1.02 -7.02
N HIS A 185 14.18 -1.26 -8.34
CA HIS A 185 14.30 -2.60 -8.90
C HIS A 185 15.55 -3.31 -8.37
N LEU A 186 16.73 -2.68 -8.50
CA LEU A 186 17.97 -3.27 -8.00
C LEU A 186 17.91 -3.56 -6.50
N TYR A 187 17.30 -2.67 -5.70
CA TYR A 187 17.11 -2.88 -4.27
C TYR A 187 16.35 -4.18 -4.00
N TYR A 188 15.21 -4.41 -4.67
CA TYR A 188 14.43 -5.63 -4.47
C TYR A 188 15.08 -6.87 -5.09
N ASP A 189 15.79 -6.74 -6.22
CA ASP A 189 16.57 -7.83 -6.83
C ASP A 189 17.66 -8.35 -5.88
N LEU A 190 18.19 -7.49 -5.00
CA LEU A 190 19.17 -7.87 -3.98
C LEU A 190 18.52 -8.29 -2.65
N GLN A 191 17.53 -7.53 -2.19
CA GLN A 191 16.97 -7.67 -0.84
C GLN A 191 16.09 -8.92 -0.69
N VAL A 192 15.31 -9.27 -1.71
CA VAL A 192 14.38 -10.42 -1.65
C VAL A 192 15.15 -11.74 -1.51
N PRO A 193 16.17 -12.05 -2.34
CA PRO A 193 16.97 -13.26 -2.15
C PRO A 193 17.73 -13.26 -0.81
N LEU A 194 18.20 -12.10 -0.36
CA LEU A 194 18.88 -11.98 0.95
C LEU A 194 17.94 -12.33 2.11
N TRP A 195 16.66 -11.93 2.07
CA TRP A 195 15.67 -12.32 3.07
C TRP A 195 15.35 -13.81 3.07
N ALA A 196 15.57 -14.52 1.97
CA ALA A 196 15.39 -15.97 1.91
C ALA A 196 16.44 -16.72 2.74
N PHE A 197 17.62 -16.14 2.99
CA PHE A 197 18.71 -16.83 3.71
C PHE A 197 18.35 -17.26 5.12
N SER A 198 17.43 -16.57 5.81
CA SER A 198 16.95 -16.99 7.14
C SER A 198 16.10 -18.27 7.12
N ARG A 199 15.68 -18.70 5.93
CA ARG A 199 14.85 -19.90 5.67
C ARG A 199 15.65 -21.04 5.03
N MET A 200 16.96 -20.87 4.85
CA MET A 200 17.85 -21.84 4.21
C MET A 200 18.97 -22.25 5.17
N ASP A 201 19.41 -23.51 5.09
CA ASP A 201 20.57 -23.97 5.85
C ASP A 201 21.83 -23.14 5.46
N PRO A 202 22.66 -22.70 6.41
CA PRO A 202 23.90 -21.97 6.12
C PRO A 202 24.85 -22.66 5.14
N ASP A 203 24.90 -24.00 5.13
CA ASP A 203 25.78 -24.79 4.27
C ASP A 203 25.06 -25.30 3.00
N ASP A 204 23.81 -24.89 2.77
CA ASP A 204 23.07 -25.21 1.55
C ASP A 204 23.76 -24.64 0.30
N LYS A 205 23.93 -25.49 -0.71
CA LYS A 205 24.59 -25.10 -1.96
C LYS A 205 23.88 -23.93 -2.65
N THR A 206 22.55 -23.96 -2.73
CA THR A 206 21.78 -22.91 -3.40
C THR A 206 21.96 -21.57 -2.69
N ARG A 207 21.96 -21.57 -1.35
CA ARG A 207 22.25 -20.38 -0.55
C ARG A 207 23.63 -19.81 -0.86
N LEU A 208 24.68 -20.66 -0.89
CA LEU A 208 26.05 -20.24 -1.18
C LEU A 208 26.20 -19.70 -2.61
N ASP A 209 25.51 -20.30 -3.57
CA ASP A 209 25.49 -19.86 -4.97
C ASP A 209 24.80 -18.47 -5.08
N ILE A 210 23.62 -18.29 -4.47
CA ILE A 210 22.93 -16.99 -4.43
C ILE A 210 23.83 -15.96 -3.76
N GLN A 211 24.45 -16.29 -2.61
CA GLN A 211 25.35 -15.38 -1.91
C GLN A 211 26.52 -14.93 -2.80
N THR A 212 27.06 -15.84 -3.62
CA THR A 212 28.14 -15.52 -4.57
C THR A 212 27.66 -14.56 -5.65
N VAL A 213 26.47 -14.82 -6.23
CA VAL A 213 25.85 -13.96 -7.24
C VAL A 213 25.59 -12.56 -6.68
N LEU A 214 24.93 -12.46 -5.52
CA LEU A 214 24.65 -11.18 -4.87
C LEU A 214 25.95 -10.41 -4.53
N ASN A 215 26.97 -11.10 -4.03
CA ASN A 215 28.26 -10.48 -3.70
C ASN A 215 28.96 -9.91 -4.95
N HIS A 216 28.87 -10.61 -6.08
CA HIS A 216 29.40 -10.09 -7.34
C HIS A 216 28.58 -8.90 -7.85
N ALA A 217 27.25 -8.96 -7.78
CA ALA A 217 26.38 -7.86 -8.18
C ALA A 217 26.72 -6.57 -7.40
N VAL A 218 26.88 -6.64 -6.07
CA VAL A 218 27.26 -5.46 -5.28
C VAL A 218 28.68 -4.97 -5.55
N ASN A 219 29.59 -5.82 -6.04
CA ASN A 219 30.93 -5.39 -6.47
C ASN A 219 30.91 -4.54 -7.75
N LEU A 220 29.89 -4.72 -8.59
CA LEU A 220 29.73 -3.95 -9.82
C LEU A 220 29.27 -2.51 -9.56
N LEU A 221 28.69 -2.24 -8.39
CA LEU A 221 28.10 -0.95 -8.04
C LEU A 221 29.15 0.10 -7.67
N ASP A 222 29.06 1.27 -8.31
CA ASP A 222 29.89 2.42 -7.99
C ASP A 222 29.19 3.36 -7.00
N MET A 223 29.35 3.06 -5.71
CA MET A 223 28.74 3.83 -4.62
C MET A 223 29.50 5.13 -4.26
N ARG A 224 30.56 5.50 -4.99
CA ARG A 224 31.40 6.68 -4.64
C ARG A 224 30.67 8.00 -4.84
N THR A 225 29.81 8.08 -5.86
CA THR A 225 29.00 9.26 -6.17
C THR A 225 27.60 8.81 -6.58
N PRO A 226 26.72 8.52 -5.60
CA PRO A 226 25.36 8.08 -5.86
C PRO A 226 24.59 9.05 -6.76
N CYS A 227 23.65 8.52 -7.55
CA CYS A 227 22.83 9.28 -8.51
C CYS A 227 23.61 10.02 -9.63
N SER A 228 24.90 9.72 -9.81
CA SER A 228 25.68 10.18 -10.96
C SER A 228 25.47 9.29 -12.20
N PRO A 229 25.81 9.74 -13.42
CA PRO A 229 25.75 8.90 -14.61
C PRO A 229 26.58 7.60 -14.49
N ALA A 230 27.74 7.67 -13.82
CA ALA A 230 28.57 6.49 -13.56
C ALA A 230 27.90 5.50 -12.60
N PHE A 231 27.22 6.01 -11.56
CA PHE A 231 26.42 5.19 -10.66
C PHE A 231 25.30 4.48 -11.41
N TYR A 232 24.50 5.18 -12.23
CA TYR A 232 23.42 4.52 -12.99
C TYR A 232 23.95 3.51 -14.01
N ALA A 233 25.08 3.79 -14.67
CA ALA A 233 25.73 2.80 -15.53
C ALA A 233 26.17 1.55 -14.74
N SER A 234 26.55 1.69 -13.47
CA SER A 234 26.87 0.57 -12.58
C SER A 234 25.63 -0.19 -12.11
N VAL A 235 24.52 0.51 -11.86
CA VAL A 235 23.21 -0.09 -11.51
C VAL A 235 22.73 -0.98 -12.66
N GLU A 236 22.75 -0.47 -13.90
CA GLU A 236 22.33 -1.26 -15.07
C GLU A 236 23.22 -2.50 -15.28
N LYS A 237 24.54 -2.37 -15.07
CA LYS A 237 25.45 -3.54 -15.09
C LYS A 237 25.11 -4.58 -14.03
N ALA A 238 24.84 -4.15 -12.80
CA ALA A 238 24.47 -5.05 -11.71
C ALA A 238 23.13 -5.75 -11.99
N ARG A 239 22.12 -5.00 -12.49
CA ARG A 239 20.82 -5.55 -12.87
C ARG A 239 20.92 -6.56 -14.00
N ALA A 240 21.67 -6.25 -15.06
CA ALA A 240 21.92 -7.19 -16.15
C ALA A 240 22.62 -8.47 -15.66
N TYR A 241 23.60 -8.33 -14.76
CA TYR A 241 24.28 -9.48 -14.15
C TYR A 241 23.31 -10.34 -13.31
N LEU A 242 22.41 -9.73 -12.53
CA LEU A 242 21.40 -10.44 -11.75
C LEU A 242 20.37 -11.14 -12.65
N ALA A 243 19.91 -10.49 -13.71
CA ALA A 243 19.02 -11.08 -14.71
C ALA A 243 19.59 -12.40 -15.24
N GLU A 244 20.82 -12.39 -15.73
CA GLU A 244 21.48 -13.58 -16.27
C GLU A 244 21.79 -14.63 -15.18
N ASN A 245 22.40 -14.22 -14.07
CA ASN A 245 23.03 -15.17 -13.15
C ASN A 245 22.12 -15.62 -12.01
N LEU A 246 21.09 -14.84 -11.65
CA LEU A 246 20.10 -15.24 -10.65
C LEU A 246 18.82 -15.74 -11.30
N TYR A 247 18.22 -14.95 -12.19
CA TYR A 247 16.89 -15.26 -12.71
C TYR A 247 16.91 -16.28 -13.86
N GLU A 248 17.87 -16.20 -14.78
CA GLU A 248 17.98 -17.15 -15.90
C GLU A 248 18.71 -18.43 -15.50
N LYS A 249 20.00 -18.34 -15.10
CA LYS A 249 20.84 -19.53 -14.84
C LYS A 249 20.41 -20.35 -13.62
N MET A 250 19.87 -19.70 -12.59
CA MET A 250 19.44 -20.38 -11.36
C MET A 250 17.91 -20.53 -11.26
N GLY A 251 17.15 -19.97 -12.21
CA GLY A 251 15.71 -20.13 -12.31
C GLY A 251 15.29 -21.30 -13.21
N GLY A 252 13.99 -21.37 -13.53
CA GLY A 252 13.50 -22.23 -14.61
C GLY A 252 13.28 -23.72 -14.28
N HIS A 253 13.11 -24.08 -13.00
CA HIS A 253 12.75 -25.45 -12.62
C HIS A 253 11.32 -25.80 -13.09
N SER A 254 11.19 -26.46 -14.24
CA SER A 254 9.91 -26.87 -14.83
C SER A 254 9.17 -27.93 -14.03
N ASP A 255 9.87 -28.65 -13.17
CA ASP A 255 9.36 -29.86 -12.51
C ASP A 255 8.58 -29.54 -11.23
N VAL A 256 8.70 -28.32 -10.71
CA VAL A 256 7.99 -27.85 -9.51
C VAL A 256 7.38 -26.48 -9.79
N ILE A 257 6.06 -26.46 -9.98
CA ILE A 257 5.31 -25.22 -10.24
C ILE A 257 4.71 -24.74 -8.93
N ALA A 258 5.22 -23.61 -8.42
CA ALA A 258 4.59 -22.88 -7.34
C ALA A 258 3.64 -21.82 -7.92
N THR A 259 2.35 -21.89 -7.58
CA THR A 259 1.35 -20.89 -7.98
C THR A 259 1.01 -20.00 -6.80
N CYS A 260 1.16 -18.69 -6.97
CA CYS A 260 0.84 -17.68 -5.97
C CYS A 260 -0.37 -16.86 -6.43
N ILE A 261 -1.40 -16.76 -5.59
CA ILE A 261 -2.61 -15.97 -5.87
C ILE A 261 -2.82 -14.98 -4.74
N GLY A 262 -3.10 -13.71 -5.09
CA GLY A 262 -3.46 -12.70 -4.11
C GLY A 262 -4.79 -13.02 -3.45
N HIS A 263 -4.88 -12.88 -2.13
CA HIS A 263 -6.13 -13.05 -1.39
C HIS A 263 -6.25 -12.00 -0.29
N THR A 264 -7.47 -11.53 -0.05
CA THR A 264 -7.79 -10.74 1.13
C THR A 264 -8.95 -11.41 1.88
N HIS A 265 -8.68 -11.82 3.10
CA HIS A 265 -9.71 -12.31 4.01
C HIS A 265 -10.28 -11.14 4.80
N ILE A 266 -11.61 -10.97 4.73
CA ILE A 266 -12.31 -9.92 5.47
C ILE A 266 -13.53 -10.54 6.15
N ASP A 267 -13.53 -10.52 7.47
CA ASP A 267 -14.69 -10.93 8.25
C ASP A 267 -15.81 -9.88 8.18
N VAL A 268 -17.03 -10.33 7.89
CA VAL A 268 -18.21 -9.45 7.76
C VAL A 268 -18.55 -8.75 9.08
N ALA A 269 -18.33 -9.43 10.20
CA ALA A 269 -18.41 -8.87 11.54
C ALA A 269 -17.39 -9.59 12.44
N TRP A 270 -16.51 -8.82 13.07
CA TRP A 270 -15.50 -9.33 14.01
C TRP A 270 -15.16 -8.23 15.03
N LEU A 271 -13.99 -7.61 14.88
CA LEU A 271 -13.53 -6.46 15.68
C LEU A 271 -14.02 -5.12 15.12
N TRP A 272 -15.06 -5.14 14.29
CA TRP A 272 -15.63 -3.97 13.63
C TRP A 272 -17.08 -4.21 13.26
N THR A 273 -17.83 -3.11 13.11
CA THR A 273 -19.24 -3.13 12.73
C THR A 273 -19.45 -3.48 11.25
N ILE A 274 -20.70 -3.80 10.89
CA ILE A 274 -21.07 -4.04 9.49
C ILE A 274 -20.80 -2.78 8.63
N ASP A 275 -21.05 -1.59 9.16
CA ASP A 275 -20.78 -0.36 8.40
C ASP A 275 -19.30 -0.15 8.10
N GLN A 276 -18.43 -0.60 9.01
CA GLN A 276 -16.99 -0.60 8.80
C GLN A 276 -16.56 -1.64 7.78
N VAL A 277 -17.10 -2.87 7.80
CA VAL A 277 -16.71 -3.87 6.80
C VAL A 277 -17.08 -3.42 5.38
N ARG A 278 -18.18 -2.68 5.22
CA ARG A 278 -18.56 -2.11 3.92
C ARG A 278 -17.47 -1.17 3.40
N GLN A 279 -16.84 -0.38 4.25
CA GLN A 279 -15.74 0.51 3.87
C GLN A 279 -14.45 -0.27 3.62
N LYS A 280 -14.13 -1.24 4.49
CA LYS A 280 -12.98 -2.14 4.34
C LYS A 280 -13.00 -2.87 3.00
N SER A 281 -14.16 -3.41 2.62
CA SER A 281 -14.36 -4.08 1.33
C SER A 281 -13.99 -3.17 0.16
N CYS A 282 -14.42 -1.90 0.21
CA CYS A 282 -14.12 -0.92 -0.83
C CYS A 282 -12.62 -0.59 -0.88
N ARG A 283 -11.99 -0.33 0.27
CA ARG A 283 -10.54 -0.06 0.35
C ARG A 283 -9.70 -1.20 -0.18
N SER A 284 -9.93 -2.42 0.31
CA SER A 284 -9.17 -3.60 -0.13
C SER A 284 -9.34 -3.85 -1.62
N PHE A 285 -10.56 -3.76 -2.16
CA PHE A 285 -10.79 -4.00 -3.59
C PHE A 285 -10.25 -2.86 -4.47
N ALA A 286 -10.24 -1.61 -3.99
CA ALA A 286 -9.55 -0.51 -4.67
C ALA A 286 -8.06 -0.80 -4.81
N THR A 287 -7.40 -1.22 -3.73
CA THR A 287 -5.98 -1.59 -3.74
C THR A 287 -5.70 -2.76 -4.69
N VAL A 288 -6.53 -3.80 -4.69
CA VAL A 288 -6.37 -4.93 -5.64
C VAL A 288 -6.50 -4.46 -7.09
N LEU A 289 -7.50 -3.62 -7.41
CA LEU A 289 -7.66 -3.07 -8.76
C LEU A 289 -6.45 -2.23 -9.18
N LYS A 290 -5.90 -1.42 -8.27
CA LYS A 290 -4.70 -0.62 -8.52
C LYS A 290 -3.47 -1.50 -8.76
N LEU A 291 -3.27 -2.53 -7.94
CA LEU A 291 -2.19 -3.51 -8.15
C LEU A 291 -2.34 -4.25 -9.49
N MET A 292 -3.57 -4.55 -9.93
CA MET A 292 -3.78 -5.15 -11.26
C MET A 292 -3.43 -4.22 -12.43
N GLU A 293 -3.49 -2.90 -12.23
CA GLU A 293 -3.04 -1.91 -13.21
C GLU A 293 -1.51 -1.81 -13.25
N GLU A 294 -0.86 -1.84 -12.09
CA GLU A 294 0.59 -1.72 -11.95
C GLU A 294 1.32 -3.03 -12.33
N TYR A 295 0.72 -4.19 -12.05
CA TYR A 295 1.32 -5.51 -12.23
C TYR A 295 0.42 -6.37 -13.13
N PRO A 296 0.69 -6.47 -14.45
CA PRO A 296 -0.17 -7.19 -15.40
C PRO A 296 -0.35 -8.68 -15.13
N ASP A 297 0.61 -9.32 -14.47
CA ASP A 297 0.56 -10.76 -14.14
C ASP A 297 -0.07 -11.03 -12.76
N TYR A 298 -0.54 -9.99 -12.05
CA TYR A 298 -1.17 -10.18 -10.75
C TYR A 298 -2.57 -10.81 -10.92
N HIS A 299 -2.76 -11.96 -10.27
CA HIS A 299 -4.05 -12.65 -10.11
C HIS A 299 -4.52 -12.56 -8.65
N PHE A 300 -5.83 -12.40 -8.48
CA PHE A 300 -6.45 -12.27 -7.18
C PHE A 300 -7.72 -13.10 -7.07
N MET A 301 -7.99 -13.64 -5.88
CA MET A 301 -9.23 -14.34 -5.59
C MET A 301 -9.93 -13.78 -4.34
N SER A 302 -11.25 -13.69 -4.37
CA SER A 302 -12.07 -13.33 -3.22
C SER A 302 -13.32 -14.21 -3.11
N SER A 303 -13.54 -14.69 -1.89
CA SER A 303 -14.37 -15.85 -1.57
C SER A 303 -15.82 -15.55 -1.18
N GLN A 304 -16.16 -14.28 -0.97
CA GLN A 304 -17.42 -13.88 -0.31
C GLN A 304 -18.25 -12.92 -1.18
N PRO A 305 -19.35 -13.37 -1.82
CA PRO A 305 -20.28 -12.54 -2.59
C PRO A 305 -20.81 -11.32 -1.83
N LYS A 306 -20.96 -11.39 -0.49
CA LYS A 306 -21.43 -10.26 0.32
C LYS A 306 -20.52 -9.03 0.22
N LEU A 307 -19.20 -9.21 0.14
CA LEU A 307 -18.27 -8.08 0.02
C LEU A 307 -18.46 -7.36 -1.32
N TYR A 308 -18.71 -8.10 -2.40
CA TYR A 308 -19.03 -7.52 -3.70
C TYR A 308 -20.35 -6.74 -3.69
N SER A 309 -21.36 -7.20 -2.93
CA SER A 309 -22.62 -6.45 -2.81
C SER A 309 -22.38 -5.07 -2.20
N PHE A 310 -21.53 -4.98 -1.18
CA PHE A 310 -21.18 -3.71 -0.56
C PHE A 310 -20.44 -2.77 -1.51
N VAL A 311 -19.49 -3.30 -2.29
CA VAL A 311 -18.77 -2.51 -3.30
C VAL A 311 -19.73 -2.06 -4.41
N LYS A 312 -20.64 -2.92 -4.88
CA LYS A 312 -21.63 -2.56 -5.89
C LYS A 312 -22.57 -1.44 -5.42
N GLU A 313 -23.00 -1.48 -4.17
CA GLU A 313 -23.89 -0.47 -3.59
C GLU A 313 -23.20 0.89 -3.45
N ARG A 314 -21.93 0.91 -3.01
CA ARG A 314 -21.21 2.17 -2.73
C ARG A 314 -20.46 2.73 -3.93
N HIS A 315 -19.77 1.87 -4.67
CA HIS A 315 -18.92 2.19 -5.81
C HIS A 315 -19.23 1.30 -7.02
N PRO A 316 -20.42 1.44 -7.65
CA PRO A 316 -20.79 0.70 -8.86
C PRO A 316 -19.74 0.77 -9.98
N GLU A 317 -19.02 1.88 -10.10
CA GLU A 317 -17.91 2.07 -11.05
C GLU A 317 -16.74 1.12 -10.78
N MET A 318 -16.38 0.91 -9.50
CA MET A 318 -15.37 -0.06 -9.12
C MET A 318 -15.88 -1.48 -9.33
N TYR A 319 -17.14 -1.74 -8.99
CA TYR A 319 -17.74 -3.05 -9.23
C TYR A 319 -17.74 -3.41 -10.72
N GLN A 320 -17.94 -2.42 -11.60
CA GLN A 320 -17.81 -2.64 -13.04
C GLN A 320 -16.36 -2.98 -13.44
N ARG A 321 -15.36 -2.24 -12.92
CA ARG A 321 -13.94 -2.60 -13.11
C ARG A 321 -13.63 -4.02 -12.63
N ILE A 322 -14.15 -4.43 -11.47
CA ILE A 322 -14.01 -5.81 -10.97
C ILE A 322 -14.56 -6.81 -11.98
N LYS A 323 -15.77 -6.58 -12.50
CA LYS A 323 -16.35 -7.46 -13.53
C LYS A 323 -15.50 -7.56 -14.79
N ASP A 324 -14.84 -6.47 -15.18
CA ASP A 324 -13.95 -6.48 -16.33
C ASP A 324 -12.69 -7.31 -16.03
N ARG A 325 -12.10 -7.18 -14.84
CA ARG A 325 -10.99 -8.06 -14.38
C ARG A 325 -11.39 -9.53 -14.26
N VAL A 326 -12.64 -9.83 -13.92
CA VAL A 326 -13.18 -11.19 -13.91
C VAL A 326 -13.24 -11.75 -15.33
N LYS A 327 -13.73 -10.97 -16.31
CA LYS A 327 -13.74 -11.39 -17.72
C LYS A 327 -12.33 -11.60 -18.28
N GLU A 328 -11.37 -10.84 -17.81
CA GLU A 328 -9.94 -10.99 -18.15
C GLU A 328 -9.31 -12.25 -17.52
N GLY A 329 -9.98 -12.91 -16.56
CA GLY A 329 -9.43 -14.07 -15.84
C GLY A 329 -8.40 -13.71 -14.77
N ARG A 330 -8.28 -12.43 -14.42
CA ARG A 330 -7.33 -11.93 -13.41
C ARG A 330 -7.91 -11.79 -12.02
N TRP A 331 -9.24 -11.67 -11.94
CA TRP A 331 -9.99 -11.68 -10.71
C TRP A 331 -10.88 -12.92 -10.66
N GLU A 332 -10.69 -13.76 -9.64
CA GLU A 332 -11.43 -15.01 -9.45
C GLU A 332 -12.43 -14.87 -8.28
N PRO A 333 -13.74 -14.80 -8.57
CA PRO A 333 -14.77 -14.96 -7.54
C PRO A 333 -14.85 -16.44 -7.14
N GLU A 334 -14.39 -16.76 -5.93
CA GLU A 334 -14.23 -18.14 -5.42
C GLU A 334 -15.21 -18.42 -4.26
N GLY A 335 -15.30 -19.67 -3.78
CA GLY A 335 -16.04 -20.07 -2.58
C GLY A 335 -17.57 -20.18 -2.74
N GLY A 336 -18.21 -19.20 -3.40
CA GLY A 336 -19.63 -19.22 -3.76
C GLY A 336 -20.63 -19.14 -2.59
N MET A 337 -20.17 -19.21 -1.34
CA MET A 337 -21.00 -19.03 -0.15
C MET A 337 -21.17 -17.54 0.17
N TRP A 338 -22.42 -17.08 0.39
CA TRP A 338 -22.74 -15.66 0.61
C TRP A 338 -21.82 -14.97 1.64
N VAL A 339 -21.52 -15.69 2.73
CA VAL A 339 -20.50 -15.38 3.74
C VAL A 339 -19.70 -16.65 4.05
N ARG A 340 -18.44 -16.51 4.48
CA ARG A 340 -17.63 -17.66 4.93
C ARG A 340 -18.08 -18.07 6.34
N ARG A 341 -18.98 -19.05 6.42
CA ARG A 341 -19.49 -19.61 7.70
C ARG A 341 -18.54 -20.65 8.29
N THR A 342 -18.57 -20.81 9.61
CA THR A 342 -18.00 -21.99 10.26
C THR A 342 -18.69 -23.25 9.72
N ALA A 343 -17.92 -24.27 9.33
CA ALA A 343 -18.49 -25.57 9.00
C ALA A 343 -19.14 -26.16 10.25
N THR A 344 -20.44 -26.40 10.19
CA THR A 344 -21.24 -27.05 11.26
C THR A 344 -21.12 -28.55 11.20
#